data_AF-Q9I053-F1
#
_entry.id   AF-Q9I053-F1
#
_cell.length_a   1.000
_cell.length_b   1.000
_cell.length_c   1.000
_cell.angle_alpha   90.00
_cell.angle_beta   90.00
_cell.angle_gamma   90.00
#
_symmetry.space_group_name_H-M   'P 1'
#
loop_
_entity.id
_entity.type
_entity.pdbx_description
1 polymer ?
#
loop_
_entity_poly.entity_id
_entity_poly.type
_entity_poly.pdbx_seq_one_letter_code
_entity_poly.pdbx_strand_id
1 'polypeptide(L)'
;MGRSSSPRVGWAGPLPAHFPPGKERNSFPRFPQRSWMKKSPLLILSVLLAACGPDKLISDLPSPNGQYHVEVRKCPEKGSITWGEEIQVSLLETGKSEKCHAVVRSLAQFDLRASADQLQLEWLSDTELRAWHPSFEPGNQPNGSRLKHDAPVKMVFAPKR
;
A
#
# COMPACT_ATOMS: atom_id res chain seq x y z
N MET A 1 31.83 10.94 -28.61
CA MET A 1 32.47 9.61 -28.50
C MET A 1 32.08 9.02 -27.15
N GLY A 2 31.61 7.78 -27.10
CA GLY A 2 31.09 7.14 -25.88
C GLY A 2 29.62 6.72 -26.01
N ARG A 3 29.34 5.71 -26.84
CA ARG A 3 28.07 4.96 -26.82
C ARG A 3 28.23 3.83 -25.80
N SER A 4 27.27 3.66 -24.91
CA SER A 4 26.98 2.36 -24.32
C SER A 4 25.47 2.21 -24.23
N SER A 5 24.97 1.14 -24.84
CA SER A 5 23.57 0.84 -25.01
C SER A 5 23.35 -0.65 -24.73
N SER A 6 22.18 -0.94 -24.18
CA SER A 6 21.45 -2.23 -24.18
C SER A 6 21.80 -3.26 -23.08
N PRO A 7 20.91 -4.25 -22.81
CA PRO A 7 19.54 -4.46 -23.32
C PRO A 7 18.46 -4.82 -22.25
N ARG A 8 17.20 -4.83 -22.72
CA ARG A 8 16.00 -5.39 -22.10
C ARG A 8 16.10 -6.91 -21.89
N VAL A 9 15.46 -7.40 -20.83
CA VAL A 9 15.08 -8.80 -20.64
C VAL A 9 13.55 -8.90 -20.64
N GLY A 10 13.00 -9.72 -21.54
CA GLY A 10 11.59 -10.11 -21.57
C GLY A 10 11.42 -11.51 -20.97
N TRP A 11 10.28 -11.76 -20.33
CA TRP A 11 9.86 -13.09 -19.89
C TRP A 11 8.47 -13.38 -20.46
N ALA A 12 8.35 -14.55 -21.07
CA ALA A 12 7.12 -15.12 -21.61
C ALA A 12 6.98 -16.58 -21.16
N GLY A 13 5.75 -16.96 -20.81
CA GLY A 13 5.25 -18.35 -20.78
C GLY A 13 5.14 -19.00 -19.40
N PRO A 14 4.47 -20.16 -19.27
CA PRO A 14 3.37 -20.70 -20.10
C PRO A 14 2.20 -21.29 -19.25
N LEU A 15 1.03 -21.48 -19.87
CA LEU A 15 -0.07 -22.34 -19.37
C LEU A 15 0.15 -23.80 -19.81
N PRO A 16 -0.25 -24.82 -19.01
CA PRO A 16 -0.39 -26.18 -19.50
C PRO A 16 -1.83 -26.74 -19.50
N ALA A 17 -2.03 -27.62 -20.49
CA ALA A 17 -3.14 -28.49 -20.90
C ALA A 17 -3.56 -29.56 -19.83
N HIS A 18 -4.84 -29.94 -19.69
CA HIS A 18 -5.64 -30.91 -20.48
C HIS A 18 -5.33 -32.39 -20.19
N PHE A 19 -6.24 -33.17 -19.55
CA PHE A 19 -6.33 -34.65 -19.67
C PHE A 19 -7.78 -35.19 -19.37
N PRO A 20 -8.20 -36.35 -19.93
CA PRO A 20 -9.58 -36.66 -20.42
C PRO A 20 -10.33 -37.79 -19.63
N PRO A 21 -11.52 -38.29 -20.07
CA PRO A 21 -12.45 -39.11 -19.26
C PRO A 21 -12.44 -40.63 -19.57
N GLY A 22 -12.96 -41.44 -18.64
CA GLY A 22 -13.20 -42.89 -18.77
C GLY A 22 -14.60 -43.31 -18.29
N LYS A 23 -15.16 -44.36 -18.90
CA LYS A 23 -16.58 -44.72 -18.98
C LYS A 23 -16.74 -46.18 -18.56
N GLU A 24 -17.59 -46.52 -17.58
CA GLU A 24 -18.17 -47.87 -17.49
C GLU A 24 -19.47 -47.90 -16.64
N ARG A 25 -20.41 -48.75 -17.08
CA ARG A 25 -21.79 -48.92 -16.57
C ARG A 25 -21.88 -50.19 -15.72
N ASN A 26 -22.91 -50.28 -14.87
CA ASN A 26 -23.74 -51.46 -14.51
C ASN A 26 -24.34 -51.20 -13.09
N SER A 27 -25.61 -50.84 -12.93
CA SER A 27 -26.87 -51.64 -12.95
C SER A 27 -27.28 -52.25 -11.60
N PHE A 28 -28.25 -51.56 -10.96
CA PHE A 28 -29.41 -52.03 -10.15
C PHE A 28 -29.23 -52.72 -8.77
N PRO A 29 -30.27 -52.79 -7.89
CA PRO A 29 -31.45 -51.92 -7.66
C PRO A 29 -31.78 -51.61 -6.17
N ARG A 30 -32.63 -50.57 -5.98
CA ARG A 30 -33.67 -50.30 -4.96
C ARG A 30 -33.51 -50.79 -3.50
N PHE A 31 -33.44 -49.81 -2.58
CA PHE A 31 -34.20 -49.83 -1.32
C PHE A 31 -34.95 -48.48 -1.14
N PRO A 32 -36.15 -48.48 -0.52
CA PRO A 32 -37.07 -47.34 -0.52
C PRO A 32 -36.80 -46.29 0.58
N GLN A 33 -37.32 -45.09 0.31
CA GLN A 33 -37.34 -43.86 1.11
C GLN A 33 -37.79 -44.02 2.58
N ARG A 34 -37.14 -43.29 3.50
CA ARG A 34 -37.74 -42.22 4.35
C ARG A 34 -36.84 -41.90 5.56
N SER A 35 -36.20 -40.74 5.54
CA SER A 35 -36.36 -39.68 6.54
C SER A 35 -35.25 -38.64 6.35
N TRP A 36 -35.58 -37.39 6.66
CA TRP A 36 -34.96 -36.20 6.11
C TRP A 36 -33.56 -35.93 6.68
N MET A 37 -32.52 -36.10 5.87
CA MET A 37 -31.23 -35.44 6.11
C MET A 37 -31.32 -33.99 5.64
N LYS A 38 -31.46 -33.04 6.57
CA LYS A 38 -31.15 -31.63 6.31
C LYS A 38 -29.63 -31.49 6.13
N LYS A 39 -29.15 -31.75 4.91
CA LYS A 39 -27.78 -31.41 4.51
C LYS A 39 -27.74 -29.90 4.32
N SER A 40 -27.25 -29.21 5.35
CA SER A 40 -26.90 -27.80 5.26
C SER A 40 -25.85 -27.66 4.15
N PRO A 41 -26.12 -26.90 3.08
CA PRO A 41 -25.08 -26.63 2.10
C PRO A 41 -24.07 -25.71 2.81
N LEU A 42 -22.82 -26.14 2.83
CA LEU A 42 -21.67 -25.27 3.08
C LEU A 42 -21.69 -24.18 1.99
N LEU A 43 -22.43 -23.10 2.24
CA LEU A 43 -22.28 -21.85 1.52
C LEU A 43 -20.94 -21.27 1.95
N ILE A 44 -19.89 -21.65 1.22
CA ILE A 44 -18.61 -20.96 1.22
C ILE A 44 -18.90 -19.59 0.62
N LEU A 45 -19.30 -18.66 1.48
CA LEU A 45 -19.41 -17.25 1.16
C LEU A 45 -17.97 -16.72 1.06
N SER A 46 -17.30 -17.02 -0.06
CA SER A 46 -16.13 -16.26 -0.49
C SER A 46 -16.63 -14.87 -0.89
N VAL A 47 -16.99 -14.07 0.12
CA VAL A 47 -17.18 -12.64 -0.05
C VAL A 47 -15.84 -12.14 -0.54
N LEU A 48 -15.86 -11.74 -1.81
CA LEU A 48 -14.84 -10.97 -2.48
C LEU A 48 -14.15 -10.04 -1.46
N LEU A 49 -12.85 -10.22 -1.24
CA LEU A 49 -11.98 -9.16 -0.71
C LEU A 49 -11.84 -8.02 -1.73
N ALA A 50 -12.93 -7.67 -2.42
CA ALA A 50 -13.09 -6.44 -3.16
C ALA A 50 -13.43 -5.36 -2.14
N ALA A 51 -12.43 -4.89 -1.39
CA ALA A 51 -12.21 -3.46 -1.19
C ALA A 51 -11.16 -3.14 -0.11
N CYS A 52 -9.87 -3.33 -0.40
CA CYS A 52 -8.81 -2.49 0.19
C CYS A 52 -7.99 -1.87 -0.95
N GLY A 53 -7.91 -0.55 -0.96
CA GLY A 53 -7.43 0.25 -2.09
C GLY A 53 -5.94 -0.01 -2.19
N PRO A 54 -5.34 0.12 -3.38
CA PRO A 54 -3.97 -0.27 -3.53
C PRO A 54 -3.10 0.58 -2.62
N ASP A 55 -2.39 -0.08 -1.71
CA ASP A 55 -1.22 0.49 -1.05
C ASP A 55 -0.19 0.80 -2.15
N LYS A 56 -0.15 2.06 -2.57
CA LYS A 56 0.59 2.50 -3.76
C LYS A 56 1.58 3.59 -3.39
N LEU A 57 2.86 3.28 -3.52
CA LEU A 57 3.92 4.28 -3.50
C LEU A 57 3.77 5.22 -4.70
N ILE A 58 3.68 6.53 -4.45
CA ILE A 58 3.55 7.57 -5.48
C ILE A 58 4.82 8.40 -5.66
N SER A 59 5.64 8.53 -4.62
CA SER A 59 6.92 9.23 -4.68
C SER A 59 7.87 8.69 -3.63
N ASP A 60 9.17 8.73 -3.94
CA ASP A 60 10.26 8.41 -3.04
C ASP A 60 11.37 9.44 -3.24
N LEU A 61 11.63 10.26 -2.22
CA LEU A 61 12.58 11.36 -2.27
C LEU A 61 13.77 11.09 -1.32
N PRO A 62 14.97 10.77 -1.83
CA PRO A 62 16.14 10.54 -1.00
C PRO A 62 16.64 11.84 -0.35
N SER A 63 17.23 11.74 0.84
CA SER A 63 17.95 12.85 1.49
C SER A 63 19.24 13.17 0.74
N PRO A 64 19.77 14.42 0.84
CA PRO A 64 20.99 14.80 0.12
C PRO A 64 22.21 13.92 0.44
N ASN A 65 22.33 13.43 1.68
CA ASN A 65 23.39 12.51 2.09
C ASN A 65 23.08 11.02 1.84
N GLY A 66 21.88 10.69 1.35
CA GLY A 66 21.44 9.33 1.04
C GLY A 66 21.18 8.41 2.25
N GLN A 67 21.19 8.91 3.48
CA GLN A 67 20.92 8.09 4.68
C GLN A 67 19.42 7.91 4.96
N TYR A 68 18.59 8.81 4.47
CA TYR A 68 17.16 8.81 4.69
C TYR A 68 16.41 8.98 3.36
N HIS A 69 15.12 8.70 3.39
CA HIS A 69 14.23 9.00 2.28
C HIS A 69 12.82 9.25 2.79
N VAL A 70 12.02 9.92 1.96
CA VAL A 70 10.61 10.18 2.24
C VAL A 70 9.77 9.44 1.22
N GLU A 71 8.99 8.49 1.72
CA GLU A 71 7.97 7.82 0.93
C GLU A 71 6.66 8.59 1.02
N VAL A 72 6.02 8.79 -0.13
CA VAL A 72 4.64 9.27 -0.23
C VAL A 72 3.82 8.13 -0.82
N ARG A 73 2.80 7.70 -0.09
CA ARG A 73 1.94 6.57 -0.48
C ARG A 73 0.49 7.01 -0.53
N LYS A 74 -0.24 6.47 -1.50
CA LYS A 74 -1.71 6.46 -1.50
C LYS A 74 -2.18 5.24 -0.73
N CYS A 75 -3.02 5.49 0.25
CA CYS A 75 -3.59 4.51 1.15
C CYS A 75 -5.11 4.54 1.10
N PRO A 76 -5.77 3.39 1.29
CA PRO A 76 -7.21 3.39 1.49
C PRO A 76 -7.56 4.13 2.78
N GLU A 77 -8.57 4.98 2.76
CA GLU A 77 -9.01 5.67 3.99
C GLU A 77 -9.41 4.66 5.08
N LYS A 78 -8.95 4.87 6.31
CA LYS A 78 -9.30 4.03 7.46
C LYS A 78 -10.81 4.09 7.73
N GLY A 79 -11.48 2.93 7.72
CA GLY A 79 -12.86 2.80 8.21
C GLY A 79 -13.95 3.33 7.28
N SER A 80 -13.64 3.67 6.03
CA SER A 80 -14.66 4.12 5.08
C SER A 80 -15.27 2.95 4.30
N ILE A 81 -16.61 2.94 4.20
CA ILE A 81 -17.38 1.99 3.37
C ILE A 81 -17.26 2.38 1.89
N THR A 82 -17.16 3.68 1.61
CA THR A 82 -16.93 4.24 0.28
C THR A 82 -15.44 4.50 0.10
N TRP A 83 -14.88 4.13 -1.04
CA TRP A 83 -13.48 4.33 -1.35
C TRP A 83 -13.02 5.79 -1.18
N GLY A 84 -12.37 6.09 -0.06
CA GLY A 84 -11.58 7.30 0.16
C GLY A 84 -10.11 6.99 -0.07
N GLU A 85 -9.38 7.95 -0.62
CA GLU A 85 -7.91 7.92 -0.69
C GLU A 85 -7.34 8.87 0.36
N GLU A 86 -6.29 8.41 1.05
CA GLU A 86 -5.50 9.19 1.99
C GLU A 86 -4.03 9.13 1.56
N ILE A 87 -3.31 10.23 1.71
CA ILE A 87 -1.87 10.28 1.47
C ILE A 87 -1.15 10.03 2.78
N GLN A 88 -0.29 9.03 2.82
CA GLN A 88 0.63 8.78 3.93
C GLN A 88 2.02 9.23 3.52
N VAL A 89 2.64 10.07 4.35
CA VAL A 89 4.03 10.50 4.18
C VAL A 89 4.86 9.91 5.30
N SER A 90 5.85 9.08 4.95
CA SER A 90 6.71 8.38 5.90
C SER A 90 8.17 8.75 5.65
N LEU A 91 8.82 9.36 6.64
CA LEU A 91 10.26 9.61 6.66
C LEU A 91 10.98 8.41 7.28
N LEU A 92 11.92 7.84 6.54
CA LEU A 92 12.48 6.51 6.77
C LEU A 92 14.00 6.53 6.61
N GLU A 93 14.68 5.55 7.22
CA GLU A 93 16.06 5.22 6.85
C GLU A 93 16.10 4.62 5.44
N THR A 94 17.15 4.92 4.67
CA THR A 94 17.31 4.38 3.32
C THR A 94 17.24 2.85 3.29
N GLY A 95 16.45 2.31 2.35
CA GLY A 95 16.23 0.87 2.20
C GLY A 95 15.20 0.28 3.17
N LYS A 96 14.56 1.11 4.00
CA LYS A 96 13.30 0.77 4.66
C LYS A 96 12.13 1.23 3.79
N SER A 97 10.94 0.77 4.13
CA SER A 97 9.70 1.18 3.48
C SER A 97 8.58 1.02 4.49
N GLU A 98 7.51 1.78 4.33
CA GLU A 98 6.30 1.58 5.12
C GLU A 98 5.12 1.07 4.31
N LYS A 99 4.27 0.32 5.02
CA LYS A 99 2.95 -0.05 4.51
C LYS A 99 1.93 1.01 4.89
N CYS A 100 0.84 1.06 4.13
CA CYS A 100 -0.30 1.86 4.53
C CYS A 100 -0.76 1.53 5.95
N HIS A 101 -0.94 2.58 6.76
CA HIS A 101 -1.40 2.54 8.14
C HIS A 101 -0.44 1.89 9.14
N ALA A 102 0.77 1.52 8.70
CA ALA A 102 1.85 1.10 9.58
C ALA A 102 2.67 2.32 10.04
N VAL A 103 3.23 2.22 11.24
CA VAL A 103 4.11 3.22 11.88
C VAL A 103 5.22 2.50 12.66
N VAL A 104 5.78 1.45 12.07
CA VAL A 104 6.78 0.55 12.65
C VAL A 104 8.21 0.99 12.30
N ARG A 105 8.42 1.44 11.06
CA ARG A 105 9.74 1.78 10.51
C ARG A 105 9.95 3.28 10.37
N SER A 106 8.88 4.06 10.27
CA SER A 106 8.95 5.51 10.10
C SER A 106 9.61 6.19 11.30
N LEU A 107 10.57 7.07 11.02
CA LEU A 107 11.13 8.02 11.98
C LEU A 107 10.16 9.18 12.24
N ALA A 108 9.44 9.58 11.20
CA ALA A 108 8.35 10.53 11.26
C ALA A 108 7.27 10.15 10.23
N GLN A 109 6.01 10.38 10.55
CA GLN A 109 4.89 10.09 9.65
C GLN A 109 3.73 11.06 9.87
N PHE A 110 3.01 11.37 8.81
CA PHE A 110 1.68 11.96 8.90
C PHE A 110 0.79 11.46 7.76
N ASP A 111 -0.51 11.55 8.00
CA ASP A 111 -1.53 11.20 7.02
C ASP A 111 -2.26 12.49 6.58
N LEU A 112 -2.68 12.57 5.32
CA LEU A 112 -3.33 13.73 4.71
C LEU A 112 -4.49 13.27 3.82
N ARG A 113 -5.70 13.70 4.16
CA ARG A 113 -6.92 13.47 3.36
C ARG A 113 -7.11 14.57 2.31
N ALA A 114 -6.16 14.67 1.39
CA ALA A 114 -6.18 15.61 0.27
C ALA A 114 -5.38 15.07 -0.93
N SER A 115 -5.39 15.79 -2.04
CA SER A 115 -4.53 15.42 -3.19
C SER A 115 -3.05 15.61 -2.85
N ALA A 116 -2.22 14.67 -3.32
CA ALA A 116 -0.76 14.79 -3.24
C ALA A 116 -0.22 15.96 -4.09
N ASP A 117 -0.99 16.49 -5.05
CA ASP A 117 -0.52 17.56 -5.96
C ASP A 117 -0.24 18.89 -5.23
N GLN A 118 -0.92 19.11 -4.10
CA GLN A 118 -0.73 20.30 -3.26
C GLN A 118 0.30 20.07 -2.14
N LEU A 119 0.76 18.83 -1.98
CA LEU A 119 1.76 18.48 -0.96
C LEU A 119 3.14 18.91 -1.44
N GLN A 120 3.79 19.73 -0.63
CA GLN A 120 5.15 20.20 -0.86
C GLN A 120 6.09 19.48 0.09
N LEU A 121 7.06 18.77 -0.47
CA LEU A 121 8.14 18.13 0.27
C LEU A 121 9.48 18.64 -0.25
N GLU A 122 10.34 19.11 0.66
CA GLU A 122 11.65 19.65 0.31
C GLU A 122 12.64 19.36 1.44
N TRP A 123 13.78 18.75 1.11
CA TRP A 123 14.88 18.62 2.05
C TRP A 123 15.54 19.99 2.24
N LEU A 124 15.57 20.46 3.49
CA LEU A 124 16.25 21.70 3.89
C LEU A 124 17.72 21.44 4.25
N SER A 125 18.03 20.22 4.70
CA SER A 125 19.38 19.74 4.99
C SER A 125 19.43 18.21 4.87
N ASP A 126 20.56 17.62 5.24
CA ASP A 126 20.76 16.17 5.33
C ASP A 126 19.78 15.46 6.30
N THR A 127 19.27 16.20 7.30
CA THR A 127 18.44 15.66 8.38
C THR A 127 17.15 16.44 8.62
N GLU A 128 16.90 17.52 7.88
CA GLU A 128 15.69 18.32 7.99
C GLU A 128 14.86 18.29 6.71
N LEU A 129 13.61 17.86 6.84
CA LEU A 129 12.61 17.84 5.78
C LEU A 129 11.53 18.87 6.06
N ARG A 130 11.25 19.76 5.10
CA ARG A 130 10.05 20.59 5.08
C ARG A 130 8.89 19.82 4.46
N ALA A 131 7.77 19.76 5.15
CA ALA A 131 6.50 19.28 4.64
C ALA A 131 5.45 20.39 4.72
N TRP A 132 4.69 20.61 3.66
CA TRP A 132 3.63 21.62 3.65
C TRP A 132 2.45 21.25 2.79
N HIS A 133 1.26 21.60 3.25
CA HIS A 133 0.02 21.52 2.51
C HIS A 133 -0.87 22.71 2.92
N PRO A 134 -1.68 23.30 2.03
CA PRO A 134 -2.55 24.43 2.37
C PRO A 134 -3.55 24.16 3.50
N SER A 135 -3.85 22.90 3.80
CA SER A 135 -4.72 22.51 4.91
C SER A 135 -4.02 22.47 6.27
N PHE A 136 -2.69 22.66 6.32
CA PHE A 136 -1.96 22.68 7.58
C PHE A 136 -2.02 24.08 8.19
N GLU A 137 -2.11 24.15 9.51
CA GLU A 137 -1.89 25.39 10.23
C GLU A 137 -0.37 25.69 10.26
N PRO A 138 0.09 26.88 9.81
CA PRO A 138 1.51 27.19 9.80
C PRO A 138 2.15 27.07 11.18
N GLY A 139 3.26 26.33 11.28
CA GLY A 139 4.00 26.13 12.53
C GLY A 139 3.44 25.02 13.44
N ASN A 140 2.24 24.52 13.15
CA ASN A 140 1.66 23.39 13.86
C ASN A 140 1.90 22.09 13.07
N GLN A 141 2.06 20.98 13.79
CA GLN A 141 2.10 19.67 13.17
C GLN A 141 0.67 19.26 12.77
N PRO A 142 0.45 18.58 11.64
CA PRO A 142 -0.85 18.09 11.28
C PRO A 142 -1.36 17.10 12.33
N ASN A 143 -2.66 17.14 12.59
CA ASN A 143 -3.31 16.21 13.49
C ASN A 143 -3.04 14.77 13.05
N GLY A 144 -2.67 13.92 14.00
CA GLY A 144 -2.35 12.52 13.69
C GLY A 144 -0.92 12.26 13.24
N SER A 145 -0.06 13.29 13.14
CA SER A 145 1.37 13.08 12.96
C SER A 145 1.99 12.24 14.09
N ARG A 146 3.05 11.52 13.73
CA ARG A 146 3.81 10.62 14.59
C ARG A 146 5.29 10.94 14.38
N LEU A 147 5.96 11.38 15.44
CA LEU A 147 7.39 11.68 15.41
C LEU A 147 8.06 10.81 16.47
N LYS A 148 9.08 10.06 16.06
CA LYS A 148 9.89 9.30 17.02
C LYS A 148 10.75 10.27 17.81
N HIS A 149 10.65 10.21 19.15
CA HIS A 149 11.25 11.20 20.05
C HIS A 149 12.75 11.39 19.84
N ASP A 150 13.48 10.30 19.62
CA ASP A 150 14.94 10.29 19.43
C ASP A 150 15.36 10.17 17.96
N ALA A 151 14.50 10.59 17.02
CA ALA A 151 14.85 10.55 15.61
C ALA A 151 16.02 11.52 15.32
N PRO A 152 17.08 11.09 14.62
CA PRO A 152 18.18 11.96 14.20
C PRO A 152 17.78 12.91 13.05
N VAL A 153 16.50 12.93 12.68
CA VAL A 153 15.92 13.70 11.59
C VAL A 153 14.68 14.45 12.07
N LYS A 154 14.41 15.59 11.45
CA LYS A 154 13.31 16.48 11.81
C LYS A 154 12.41 16.75 10.63
N MET A 155 11.11 16.66 10.87
CA MET A 155 10.06 17.09 9.94
C MET A 155 9.52 18.45 10.37
N VAL A 156 9.61 19.44 9.49
CA VAL A 156 9.20 20.83 9.73
C VAL A 156 7.96 21.14 8.89
N PHE A 157 6.89 21.58 9.54
CA PHE A 157 5.63 21.92 8.88
C PHE A 157 5.51 23.42 8.62
N ALA A 158 5.91 23.87 7.43
CA ALA A 158 5.93 25.31 7.10
C ALA A 158 5.83 25.55 5.58
N PRO A 159 5.15 26.63 5.14
CA PRO A 159 5.07 26.99 3.73
C PRO A 159 6.45 27.27 3.14
N LYS A 160 6.57 27.08 1.82
CA LYS A 160 7.72 27.58 1.08
C LYS A 160 7.73 29.12 1.18
N ARG A 161 8.89 29.66 1.55
CA ARG A 161 9.12 31.11 1.55
C ARG A 161 9.28 31.63 0.13
#